data_AF-A0AAE9EV39-F1
#
_entry.id   AF-A0AAE9EV39-F1
#
_cell.length_a   1.000
_cell.length_b   1.000
_cell.length_c   1.000
_cell.angle_alpha   90.00
_cell.angle_beta   90.00
_cell.angle_gamma   90.00
#
_symmetry.space_group_name_H-M   'P 1'
#
loop_
_entity.id
_entity.type
_entity.pdbx_description
1 polymer ?
#
loop_
_entity_poly.entity_id
_entity_poly.type
_entity_poly.pdbx_seq_one_letter_code
_entity_poly.pdbx_strand_id
1 'polypeptide(L)'
;MYLRLSILVVFLLASGTVDSKHKNHQKGEEPAFVRNLTNAQRSSFFGISKNPGISFQQKEDKLVKWAEANNLTEQYAEFYKNLQLHKEQRSKNISAVIERLAEAKVEVDKVNADLSLTKTQRDEKIDELKKTYPQEIPTIFHINSLFDHKGNGTKNGEGKQSKRKHQ
;
A
#
# COMPACT_ATOMS: atom_id res chain seq x y z
N MET A 1 36.38 -35.86 14.54
CA MET A 1 35.35 -35.31 15.44
C MET A 1 35.19 -33.83 15.10
N TYR A 2 34.29 -33.52 14.15
CA TYR A 2 34.15 -32.16 13.61
C TYR A 2 33.12 -31.38 14.44
N LEU A 3 33.58 -30.33 15.15
CA LEU A 3 32.71 -29.36 15.80
C LEU A 3 31.91 -28.63 14.72
N ARG A 4 30.58 -28.83 14.70
CA ARG A 4 29.68 -27.97 13.93
C ARG A 4 29.53 -26.64 14.68
N LEU A 5 30.13 -25.57 14.15
CA LEU A 5 29.77 -24.20 14.52
C LEU A 5 28.30 -23.99 14.11
N SER A 6 27.41 -24.01 15.10
CA SER A 6 26.01 -23.65 14.93
C SER A 6 25.91 -22.12 14.95
N ILE A 7 25.84 -21.51 13.77
CA ILE A 7 25.62 -20.06 13.62
C ILE A 7 24.14 -19.80 13.88
N LEU A 8 23.84 -19.19 15.03
CA LEU A 8 22.53 -18.60 15.33
C LEU A 8 22.29 -17.42 14.38
N VAL A 9 21.49 -17.64 13.33
CA VAL A 9 20.94 -16.55 12.51
C VAL A 9 19.73 -15.98 13.26
N VAL A 10 19.97 -14.90 14.02
CA VAL A 10 18.90 -14.11 14.63
C VAL A 10 18.27 -13.27 13.51
N PHE A 11 17.17 -13.77 12.95
CA PHE A 11 16.27 -12.97 12.10
C PHE A 11 15.53 -11.96 12.99
N LEU A 12 16.05 -10.74 13.05
CA LEU A 12 15.33 -9.59 13.58
C LEU A 12 14.21 -9.23 12.60
N LEU A 13 13.04 -9.84 12.80
CA LEU A 13 11.79 -9.44 12.16
C LEU A 13 11.37 -8.07 12.72
N ALA A 14 11.62 -7.02 11.94
CA ALA A 14 10.96 -5.74 12.13
C ALA A 14 9.48 -5.88 11.74
N SER A 15 8.66 -6.40 12.64
CA SER A 15 7.21 -6.47 12.49
C SER A 15 6.62 -5.07 12.61
N GLY A 16 6.51 -4.37 11.48
CA GLY A 16 5.59 -3.24 11.35
C GLY A 16 4.16 -3.77 11.32
N THR A 17 3.46 -3.74 12.45
CA THR A 17 2.03 -4.06 12.52
C THR A 17 1.23 -2.95 11.85
N VAL A 18 0.68 -3.22 10.66
CA VAL A 18 -0.28 -2.31 10.03
C VAL A 18 -1.68 -2.75 10.45
N ASP A 19 -2.18 -2.13 11.52
CA ASP A 19 -3.58 -2.25 11.97
C ASP A 19 -4.52 -1.74 10.86
N SER A 20 -5.35 -2.65 10.34
CA SER A 20 -6.30 -2.41 9.25
C SER A 20 -7.70 -2.17 9.81
N LYS A 21 -7.88 -1.05 10.51
CA LYS A 21 -9.19 -0.43 10.74
C LYS A 21 -9.49 0.48 9.55
N HIS A 22 -10.71 0.43 9.00
CA HIS A 22 -11.17 1.30 7.89
C HIS A 22 -10.74 2.76 8.09
N LYS A 23 -9.61 3.16 7.48
CA LYS A 23 -9.15 4.54 7.46
C LYS A 23 -9.90 5.23 6.33
N ASN A 24 -10.61 6.31 6.65
CA ASN A 24 -10.85 7.41 5.70
C ASN A 24 -9.60 7.53 4.83
N HIS A 25 -9.74 7.52 3.50
CA HIS A 25 -8.63 7.69 2.57
C HIS A 25 -7.74 8.81 3.09
N GLN A 26 -6.62 8.45 3.73
CA GLN A 26 -5.67 9.43 4.22
C GLN A 26 -5.09 10.01 2.95
N LYS A 27 -5.62 11.17 2.54
CA LYS A 27 -5.00 12.04 1.58
C LYS A 27 -3.59 12.22 2.13
N GLY A 28 -2.62 11.52 1.53
CA GLY A 28 -1.27 11.44 2.07
C GLY A 28 -0.80 12.84 2.43
N GLU A 29 -0.28 13.00 3.66
CA GLU A 29 0.13 14.32 4.13
C GLU A 29 1.09 14.92 3.11
N GLU A 30 0.75 16.11 2.65
CA GLU A 30 1.56 16.80 1.67
C GLU A 30 2.95 17.08 2.27
N PRO A 31 4.05 16.83 1.53
CA PRO A 31 5.40 17.05 2.04
C PRO A 31 5.59 18.47 2.57
N ALA A 32 6.31 18.62 3.69
CA ALA A 32 6.51 19.91 4.35
C ALA A 32 7.05 20.99 3.40
N PHE A 33 7.95 20.62 2.49
CA PHE A 33 8.44 21.50 1.42
C PHE A 33 7.30 22.13 0.61
N VAL A 34 6.35 21.32 0.16
CA VAL A 34 5.23 21.77 -0.67
C VAL A 34 4.21 22.58 0.14
N ARG A 35 4.04 22.25 1.43
CA ARG A 35 3.15 23.00 2.35
C ARG A 35 3.63 24.42 2.61
N ASN A 36 4.95 24.63 2.63
CA ASN A 36 5.57 25.92 2.94
C ASN A 36 5.63 26.86 1.71
N LEU A 37 5.21 26.40 0.54
CA LEU A 37 5.14 27.21 -0.67
C LEU A 37 3.96 28.20 -0.61
N THR A 38 4.16 29.39 -1.19
CA THR A 38 3.04 30.28 -1.51
C THR A 38 2.10 29.64 -2.54
N ASN A 39 0.87 30.14 -2.65
CA ASN A 39 -0.09 29.62 -3.64
C ASN A 39 0.44 29.68 -5.09
N ALA A 40 1.17 30.73 -5.45
CA ALA A 40 1.75 30.89 -6.79
C ALA A 40 2.89 29.87 -7.04
N GLN A 41 3.79 29.71 -6.07
CA GLN A 41 4.85 28.70 -6.10
C GLN A 41 4.27 27.29 -6.21
N ARG A 42 3.27 26.98 -5.39
CA ARG A 42 2.61 25.68 -5.36
C ARG A 42 1.89 25.38 -6.68
N SER A 43 1.19 26.36 -7.24
CA SER A 43 0.52 26.22 -8.54
C SER A 43 1.51 25.92 -9.67
N SER A 44 2.61 26.68 -9.75
CA SER A 44 3.65 26.46 -10.75
C SER A 44 4.40 25.13 -10.56
N PHE A 45 4.73 24.77 -9.32
CA PHE A 45 5.32 23.46 -8.98
C PHE A 45 4.44 22.30 -9.46
N PHE A 46 3.13 22.35 -9.18
CA PHE A 46 2.20 21.31 -9.62
C PHE A 46 1.94 21.33 -11.12
N GLY A 47 1.97 22.51 -11.74
CA GLY A 47 1.91 22.66 -13.19
C GLY A 47 3.06 21.95 -13.90
N ILE A 48 4.26 21.91 -13.31
CA ILE A 48 5.40 21.17 -13.85
C ILE A 48 5.32 19.67 -13.49
N SER A 49 5.21 19.35 -12.19
CA SER A 49 5.30 17.97 -11.70
C SER A 49 4.18 17.06 -12.23
N LYS A 50 2.96 17.59 -12.41
CA LYS A 50 1.81 16.82 -12.91
C LYS A 50 1.64 16.89 -14.42
N ASN A 51 2.50 17.59 -15.15
CA ASN A 51 2.36 17.73 -16.60
C ASN A 51 2.53 16.36 -17.29
N PRO A 52 1.50 15.84 -17.98
CA PRO A 52 1.60 14.55 -18.67
C PRO A 52 2.36 14.62 -20.00
N GLY A 53 2.57 15.82 -20.55
CA GLY A 53 3.18 16.04 -21.87
C GLY A 53 4.70 16.22 -21.86
N ILE A 54 5.37 16.05 -20.71
CA ILE A 54 6.84 16.10 -20.61
C ILE A 54 7.38 14.90 -19.84
N SER A 55 8.59 14.47 -20.23
CA SER A 55 9.29 13.36 -19.59
C SER A 55 9.65 13.68 -18.13
N PHE A 56 9.92 12.64 -17.34
CA PHE A 56 10.39 12.81 -15.96
C PHE A 56 11.70 13.59 -15.87
N GLN A 57 12.63 13.39 -16.81
CA GLN A 57 13.86 14.18 -16.87
C GLN A 57 13.55 15.66 -17.12
N GLN A 58 12.68 15.96 -18.08
CA GLN A 58 12.27 17.35 -18.35
C GLN A 58 11.53 17.98 -17.17
N LYS A 59 10.77 17.21 -16.39
CA LYS A 59 10.18 17.71 -15.14
C LYS A 59 11.26 18.09 -14.15
N GLU A 60 12.27 17.25 -13.99
CA GLU A 60 13.38 17.51 -13.08
C GLU A 60 14.13 18.78 -13.47
N ASP A 61 14.56 18.87 -14.73
CA ASP A 61 15.31 20.04 -15.22
C ASP A 61 14.50 21.34 -15.05
N LYS A 62 13.18 21.29 -15.23
CA LYS A 62 12.28 22.43 -15.03
C LYS A 62 12.06 22.76 -13.55
N LEU A 63 11.99 21.75 -12.68
CA LEU A 63 11.80 21.95 -11.25
C LEU A 63 13.06 22.50 -10.58
N VAL A 64 14.25 22.11 -11.03
CA VAL A 64 15.52 22.71 -10.61
C VAL A 64 15.54 24.20 -10.93
N LYS A 65 15.27 24.56 -12.20
CA LYS A 65 15.19 25.98 -12.61
C LYS A 65 14.10 26.76 -11.90
N TRP A 66 12.96 26.11 -11.65
CA TRP A 66 11.86 26.70 -10.88
C TRP A 66 12.29 26.97 -9.44
N ALA A 67 13.04 26.07 -8.81
CA ALA A 67 13.55 26.25 -7.46
C ALA A 67 14.54 27.42 -7.39
N GLU A 68 15.46 27.51 -8.36
CA GLU A 68 16.39 28.64 -8.50
C GLU A 68 15.64 29.97 -8.62
N ALA A 69 14.67 30.06 -9.53
CA ALA A 69 13.87 31.27 -9.74
C ALA A 69 13.03 31.70 -8.53
N ASN A 70 12.76 30.77 -7.60
CA ASN A 70 12.00 31.04 -6.38
C ASN A 70 12.86 31.12 -5.12
N ASN A 71 14.20 31.05 -5.23
CA ASN A 71 15.13 30.98 -4.11
C ASN A 71 14.86 29.80 -3.16
N LEU A 72 14.54 28.63 -3.74
CA LEU A 72 14.18 27.39 -3.04
C LEU A 72 15.16 26.24 -3.32
N THR A 73 16.34 26.52 -3.86
CA THR A 73 17.28 25.50 -4.36
C THR A 73 17.63 24.46 -3.30
N GLU A 74 17.99 24.89 -2.08
CA GLU A 74 18.38 23.97 -1.00
C GLU A 74 17.20 23.12 -0.54
N GLN A 75 16.03 23.74 -0.34
CA GLN A 75 14.82 23.06 0.13
C GLN A 75 14.30 22.07 -0.92
N TYR A 76 14.39 22.42 -2.21
CA TYR A 76 14.02 21.51 -3.30
C TYR A 76 15.01 20.35 -3.40
N ALA A 77 16.32 20.59 -3.28
CA ALA A 77 17.33 19.53 -3.32
C ALA A 77 17.14 18.53 -2.17
N GLU A 78 16.86 19.01 -0.95
CA GLU A 78 16.55 18.16 0.20
C GLU A 78 15.26 17.36 -0.03
N PHE A 79 14.20 18.03 -0.48
CA PHE A 79 12.94 17.38 -0.83
C PHE A 79 13.14 16.27 -1.86
N TYR A 80 13.89 16.54 -2.92
CA TYR A 80 14.15 15.58 -3.99
C TYR A 80 14.97 14.39 -3.50
N LYS A 81 16.01 14.62 -2.70
CA LYS A 81 16.78 13.54 -2.07
C LYS A 81 15.90 12.63 -1.22
N ASN A 82 15.04 13.21 -0.38
CA ASN A 82 14.10 12.44 0.45
C ASN A 82 13.09 11.66 -0.39
N LEU A 83 12.63 12.23 -1.51
CA LEU A 83 11.75 11.55 -2.46
C LEU A 83 12.42 10.32 -3.09
N GLN A 84 13.70 10.42 -3.47
CA GLN A 84 14.46 9.29 -4.02
C GLN A 84 14.67 8.18 -2.98
N LEU A 85 15.10 8.53 -1.77
CA LEU A 85 15.26 7.56 -0.67
C LEU A 85 13.96 6.84 -0.37
N HIS A 86 12.84 7.55 -0.32
CA HIS A 86 11.53 6.95 -0.11
C HIS A 86 11.12 6.03 -1.27
N LYS A 87 11.41 6.40 -2.52
CA LYS A 87 11.15 5.56 -3.69
C LYS A 87 11.96 4.26 -3.63
N GLU A 88 13.23 4.34 -3.31
CA GLU A 88 14.11 3.17 -3.14
C GLU A 88 13.63 2.27 -2.02
N GLN A 89 13.31 2.83 -0.84
CA GLN A 89 12.81 2.05 0.29
C GLN A 89 11.50 1.35 -0.05
N ARG A 90 10.56 2.02 -0.72
CA ARG A 90 9.33 1.37 -1.20
C ARG A 90 9.63 0.25 -2.19
N SER A 91 10.55 0.46 -3.12
CA SER A 91 10.94 -0.58 -4.08
C SER A 91 11.51 -1.82 -3.39
N LYS A 92 12.37 -1.63 -2.38
CA LYS A 92 12.92 -2.72 -1.55
C LYS A 92 11.81 -3.45 -0.79
N ASN A 93 10.90 -2.70 -0.14
CA ASN A 93 9.79 -3.29 0.60
C ASN A 93 8.86 -4.12 -0.31
N ILE A 94 8.53 -3.62 -1.51
CA ILE A 94 7.71 -4.36 -2.48
C ILE A 94 8.42 -5.64 -2.92
N SER A 95 9.73 -5.57 -3.19
CA SER A 95 10.51 -6.74 -3.58
C SER A 95 10.49 -7.82 -2.49
N ALA A 96 10.67 -7.42 -1.22
CA ALA A 96 10.61 -8.34 -0.08
C ALA A 96 9.24 -9.03 0.06
N VAL A 97 8.14 -8.31 -0.20
CA VAL A 97 6.79 -8.90 -0.21
C VAL A 97 6.63 -9.92 -1.34
N ILE A 98 7.11 -9.58 -2.55
CA ILE A 98 7.05 -10.48 -3.72
C ILE A 98 7.81 -11.78 -3.45
N GLU A 99 9.00 -11.69 -2.85
CA GLU A 99 9.84 -12.85 -2.52
C GLU A 99 9.13 -13.86 -1.60
N ARG A 100 8.29 -13.37 -0.69
CA ARG A 100 7.57 -14.20 0.29
C ARG A 100 6.15 -14.57 -0.12
N LEU A 101 5.64 -13.99 -1.21
CA LEU A 101 4.23 -14.12 -1.60
C LEU A 101 3.85 -15.57 -1.92
N ALA A 102 4.74 -16.32 -2.58
CA ALA A 102 4.49 -17.71 -2.92
C ALA A 102 4.41 -18.61 -1.67
N GLU A 103 5.30 -18.40 -0.70
CA GLU A 103 5.29 -19.12 0.58
C GLU A 103 4.00 -18.82 1.36
N ALA A 104 3.63 -17.55 1.48
CA ALA A 104 2.40 -17.14 2.15
C ALA A 104 1.15 -17.76 1.48
N LYS A 105 1.14 -17.87 0.15
CA LYS A 105 0.04 -18.49 -0.60
C LYS A 105 -0.12 -19.97 -0.28
N VAL A 106 0.98 -20.70 -0.14
CA VAL A 106 0.95 -22.11 0.28
C VAL A 106 0.29 -22.27 1.65
N GLU A 107 0.60 -21.41 2.61
CA GLU A 107 -0.04 -21.46 3.94
C GLU A 107 -1.54 -21.12 3.90
N VAL A 108 -1.94 -20.14 3.09
CA VAL A 108 -3.36 -19.83 2.86
C VAL A 108 -4.10 -21.02 2.25
N ASP A 109 -3.50 -21.69 1.27
CA ASP A 109 -4.11 -22.84 0.60
C ASP A 109 -4.28 -24.03 1.55
N LYS A 110 -3.32 -24.27 2.46
CA LYS A 110 -3.46 -25.27 3.53
C LYS A 110 -4.67 -25.00 4.42
N VAL A 111 -4.86 -23.75 4.87
CA VAL A 111 -6.02 -23.37 5.70
C VAL A 111 -7.33 -23.54 4.92
N ASN A 112 -7.35 -23.19 3.64
CA ASN A 112 -8.57 -23.30 2.82
C ASN A 112 -8.94 -24.74 2.45
N ALA A 113 -7.95 -25.61 2.29
CA ALA A 113 -8.13 -27.03 1.98
C ALA A 113 -8.57 -27.87 3.19
N ASP A 114 -8.40 -27.37 4.41
CA ASP A 114 -8.81 -28.07 5.63
C ASP A 114 -10.33 -27.98 5.83
N LEU A 115 -11.03 -29.02 5.37
CA LEU A 115 -12.49 -29.14 5.44
C LEU A 115 -13.01 -29.41 6.87
N SER A 116 -12.13 -29.66 7.85
CA SER A 116 -12.54 -29.84 9.24
C SER A 116 -12.83 -28.51 9.95
N LEU A 117 -12.34 -27.40 9.39
CA LEU A 117 -12.48 -26.07 9.97
C LEU A 117 -13.82 -25.42 9.63
N THR A 118 -14.43 -24.81 10.64
CA THR A 118 -15.51 -23.84 10.44
C THR A 118 -14.99 -22.56 9.78
N LYS A 119 -15.90 -21.73 9.26
CA LYS A 119 -15.53 -20.41 8.72
C LYS A 119 -14.79 -19.55 9.75
N THR A 120 -15.30 -19.48 10.98
CA THR A 120 -14.68 -18.67 12.06
C THR A 120 -13.25 -19.13 12.33
N GLN A 121 -13.02 -20.45 12.41
CA GLN A 121 -11.68 -21.00 12.64
C GLN A 121 -10.72 -20.73 11.47
N ARG A 122 -11.21 -20.73 10.22
CA ARG A 122 -10.39 -20.31 9.06
C ARG A 122 -10.04 -18.84 9.15
N ASP A 123 -10.99 -17.97 9.49
CA ASP A 123 -10.76 -16.54 9.65
C ASP A 123 -9.70 -16.28 10.75
N GLU A 124 -9.77 -16.99 11.88
CA GLU A 124 -8.77 -16.93 12.96
C GLU A 124 -7.37 -17.39 12.50
N LYS A 125 -7.27 -18.52 11.81
CA LYS A 125 -5.98 -19.00 11.25
C LYS A 125 -5.39 -18.04 10.24
N ILE A 126 -6.22 -17.40 9.41
CA ILE A 126 -5.76 -16.39 8.47
C ILE A 126 -5.25 -15.15 9.23
N ASP A 127 -5.90 -14.75 10.33
CA ASP A 127 -5.42 -13.67 11.18
C ASP A 127 -4.10 -14.02 11.89
N GLU A 128 -3.87 -15.29 12.23
CA GLU A 128 -2.56 -15.77 12.68
C GLU A 128 -1.51 -15.65 11.56
N LEU A 129 -1.83 -16.05 10.33
CA LEU A 129 -0.92 -15.90 9.19
C LEU A 129 -0.56 -14.43 8.91
N LYS A 130 -1.49 -13.48 9.11
CA LYS A 130 -1.20 -12.03 8.96
C LYS A 130 -0.14 -11.54 9.94
N LYS A 131 0.09 -12.21 11.08
CA LYS A 131 1.19 -11.83 12.00
C LYS A 131 2.56 -12.16 11.41
N THR A 132 2.66 -13.24 10.63
CA THR A 132 3.89 -13.71 9.98
C THR A 132 4.08 -13.10 8.59
N TYR A 133 2.97 -12.82 7.90
CA TYR A 133 2.87 -12.37 6.52
C TYR A 133 1.96 -11.14 6.39
N PRO A 134 2.33 -10.01 7.03
CA PRO A 134 1.43 -8.86 7.20
C PRO A 134 1.05 -8.15 5.90
N GLN A 135 1.90 -8.23 4.86
CA GLN A 135 1.63 -7.58 3.57
C GLN A 135 1.22 -8.59 2.51
N GLU A 136 1.76 -9.80 2.56
CA GLU A 136 1.53 -10.87 1.61
C GLU A 136 0.08 -11.37 1.70
N ILE A 137 -0.46 -11.57 2.91
CA ILE A 137 -1.81 -12.09 3.09
C ILE A 137 -2.86 -11.12 2.50
N PRO A 138 -2.90 -9.82 2.86
CA PRO A 138 -3.79 -8.87 2.20
C PRO A 138 -3.59 -8.80 0.68
N THR A 139 -2.36 -8.90 0.20
CA THR A 139 -2.05 -8.92 -1.24
C THR A 139 -2.66 -10.13 -1.94
N ILE A 140 -2.54 -11.33 -1.35
CA ILE A 140 -3.17 -12.56 -1.87
C ILE A 140 -4.69 -12.40 -1.94
N PHE A 141 -5.32 -11.89 -0.88
CA PHE A 141 -6.77 -11.66 -0.88
C PHE A 141 -7.18 -10.62 -1.93
N HIS A 142 -6.39 -9.57 -2.12
CA HIS A 142 -6.63 -8.60 -3.19
C HIS A 142 -6.53 -9.25 -4.58
N ILE A 143 -5.48 -10.05 -4.84
CA ILE A 143 -5.31 -10.78 -6.10
C ILE A 143 -6.50 -11.73 -6.32
N ASN A 144 -6.90 -12.51 -5.31
CA ASN A 144 -8.06 -13.40 -5.39
C ASN A 144 -9.35 -12.65 -5.76
N SER A 145 -9.56 -11.45 -5.19
CA SER A 145 -10.74 -10.63 -5.49
C SER A 145 -10.84 -10.20 -6.96
N LEU A 146 -9.72 -10.20 -7.71
CA LEU A 146 -9.72 -9.93 -9.15
C LEU A 146 -10.27 -11.09 -9.97
N PHE A 147 -10.29 -12.31 -9.41
CA PHE A 147 -10.75 -13.54 -10.06
C PHE A 147 -12.09 -14.03 -9.50
N ASP A 148 -12.50 -13.56 -8.33
CA ASP A 148 -13.83 -13.77 -7.78
C ASP A 148 -14.87 -13.04 -8.64
N HIS A 149 -15.39 -13.75 -9.65
CA HIS A 149 -16.53 -13.30 -10.44
C HIS A 149 -17.80 -13.33 -9.58
N LYS A 150 -17.94 -12.37 -8.66
CA LYS A 150 -19.28 -11.94 -8.28
C LYS A 150 -19.83 -11.18 -9.47
N GLY A 151 -20.52 -11.91 -10.34
CA GLY A 151 -21.40 -11.30 -11.34
C GLY A 151 -22.21 -10.21 -10.67
N ASN A 152 -22.32 -9.07 -11.35
CA ASN A 152 -23.22 -7.96 -11.03
C ASN A 152 -24.68 -8.43 -11.11
N GLY A 153 -25.09 -9.32 -10.21
CA GLY A 153 -26.48 -9.61 -9.90
C GLY A 153 -26.97 -8.49 -9.01
N THR A 154 -27.62 -7.50 -9.63
CA THR A 154 -28.43 -6.46 -8.99
C THR A 154 -29.27 -7.02 -7.84
N LYS A 155 -28.81 -6.86 -6.60
CA LYS A 155 -29.66 -6.92 -5.41
C LYS A 155 -30.28 -5.54 -5.16
N ASN A 156 -31.13 -5.10 -6.09
CA ASN A 156 -31.99 -3.94 -5.91
C ASN A 156 -33.41 -4.36 -6.23
N GLY A 157 -34.31 -4.35 -5.24
CA GLY A 157 -35.74 -4.24 -5.52
C GLY A 157 -36.71 -5.16 -4.80
N GLU A 158 -36.51 -5.54 -3.54
CA GLU A 158 -37.65 -5.93 -2.68
C GLU A 158 -37.70 -5.00 -1.46
N GLY A 159 -38.03 -3.75 -1.76
CA GLY A 159 -38.48 -2.80 -0.76
C GLY A 159 -39.82 -3.26 -0.20
N LYS A 160 -39.83 -3.57 1.09
CA LYS A 160 -41.01 -3.70 1.95
C LYS A 160 -42.06 -2.66 1.58
N GLN A 161 -43.12 -3.09 0.91
CA GLN A 161 -44.32 -2.28 0.71
C GLN A 161 -45.03 -2.18 2.06
N SER A 162 -44.85 -1.03 2.70
CA SER A 162 -45.51 -0.65 3.93
C SER A 162 -47.02 -0.70 3.75
N LYS A 163 -47.68 -1.55 4.55
CA LYS A 163 -49.13 -1.57 4.72
C LYS A 163 -49.60 -0.20 5.22
N ARG A 164 -50.18 0.61 4.34
CA ARG A 164 -51.18 1.62 4.72
C ARG A 164 -52.54 1.08 4.30
N LYS A 165 -53.27 0.55 5.28
CA LYS A 165 -54.69 0.26 5.15
C LYS A 165 -55.44 1.59 4.98
N HIS A 166 -56.31 1.64 3.98
CA HIS A 166 -57.47 2.53 3.99
C HIS A 166 -58.40 2.14 5.13
N GLN A 167 -58.75 3.13 5.95
CA GLN A 167 -60.11 3.42 6.43
C GLN A 167 -60.10 4.78 7.12
#